data_AF-U1L7M6-F1
#
_entry.id   AF-U1L7M6-F1
#
_cell.length_a   1.000
_cell.length_b   1.000
_cell.length_c   1.000
_cell.angle_alpha   90.00
_cell.angle_beta   90.00
_cell.angle_gamma   90.00
#
_symmetry.space_group_name_H-M   'P 1'
#
loop_
_entity.id
_entity.type
_entity.pdbx_description
1 polymer ?
#
loop_
_entity_poly.entity_id
_entity_poly.type
_entity_poly.pdbx_seq_one_letter_code
_entity_poly.pdbx_strand_id
1 'polypeptide(L)'
;MELPWVIETRAARTRRRNPVWGFLALVAAVLCGAMLLLCFGIAVVDLDGLVVWLLPLWGIFTLLGLWFAIAALAKRGTANITMAAIAGGLLVISNPVVFLIIGFALGLLQ
;
A
#
# COMPACT_ATOMS: atom_id res chain seq x y z
N MET A 1 -21.01 -19.98 -35.59
CA MET A 1 -20.50 -18.60 -35.61
C MET A 1 -20.96 -17.94 -34.31
N GLU A 2 -20.05 -17.58 -33.42
CA GLU A 2 -20.44 -16.90 -32.17
C GLU A 2 -20.89 -15.46 -32.46
N LEU A 3 -21.93 -15.01 -31.77
CA LEU A 3 -22.55 -13.69 -31.99
C LEU A 3 -21.62 -12.57 -31.48
N PRO A 4 -21.50 -11.44 -32.20
CA PRO A 4 -20.49 -10.40 -31.92
C PRO A 4 -20.60 -9.80 -30.52
N TRP A 5 -21.81 -9.65 -29.97
CA TRP A 5 -22.01 -9.17 -28.61
C TRP A 5 -21.48 -10.14 -27.54
N VAL A 6 -21.40 -11.44 -27.84
CA VAL A 6 -20.84 -12.46 -26.93
C VAL A 6 -19.32 -12.33 -26.85
N ILE A 7 -18.67 -11.94 -27.95
CA ILE A 7 -17.24 -11.71 -28.03
C ILE A 7 -16.88 -10.43 -27.26
N GLU A 8 -17.64 -9.35 -27.47
CA GLU A 8 -17.44 -8.08 -26.77
C GLU A 8 -17.67 -8.20 -25.26
N THR A 9 -18.70 -8.92 -24.83
CA THR A 9 -18.97 -9.14 -23.40
C THR A 9 -17.90 -10.02 -22.73
N ARG A 10 -17.37 -11.04 -23.43
CA ARG A 10 -16.23 -11.82 -22.94
C ARG A 10 -14.96 -10.97 -22.86
N ALA A 11 -14.65 -10.19 -23.90
CA ALA A 11 -13.49 -9.30 -23.90
C ALA A 11 -13.58 -8.24 -22.78
N ALA A 12 -14.75 -7.65 -22.56
CA ALA A 12 -15.00 -6.70 -21.47
C ALA A 12 -14.85 -7.35 -20.08
N ARG A 13 -15.28 -8.61 -19.92
CA ARG A 13 -15.13 -9.38 -18.67
C ARG A 13 -13.67 -9.74 -18.39
N THR A 14 -12.89 -10.07 -19.42
CA THR A 14 -11.44 -10.35 -19.29
C THR A 14 -10.66 -9.07 -18.98
N ARG A 15 -11.01 -7.93 -19.60
CA ARG A 15 -10.37 -6.62 -19.32
C ARG A 15 -10.62 -6.12 -17.90
N ARG A 16 -11.80 -6.40 -17.31
CA ARG A 16 -12.12 -6.10 -15.90
C ARG A 16 -11.35 -6.97 -14.89
N ARG A 17 -10.80 -8.11 -15.32
CA ARG A 17 -10.04 -9.03 -14.45
C ARG A 17 -8.56 -8.71 -14.29
N ASN A 18 -8.04 -7.68 -14.95
CA ASN A 18 -6.61 -7.38 -14.92
C ASN A 18 -6.11 -7.10 -13.48
N PRO A 19 -5.22 -7.95 -12.91
CA PRO A 19 -4.78 -7.87 -11.52
C PRO A 19 -3.74 -6.76 -11.24
N VAL A 20 -3.34 -6.00 -12.28
CA VAL A 20 -2.28 -4.99 -12.19
C VAL A 20 -2.51 -3.96 -11.08
N TRP A 21 -3.76 -3.56 -10.82
CA TRP A 21 -4.08 -2.59 -9.78
C TRP A 21 -3.86 -3.15 -8.37
N GLY A 22 -4.26 -4.40 -8.13
CA GLY A 22 -3.97 -5.07 -6.86
C GLY A 22 -2.47 -5.27 -6.65
N PHE A 23 -1.72 -5.61 -7.72
CA PHE A 23 -0.27 -5.74 -7.63
C PHE A 23 0.43 -4.41 -7.31
N LEU A 24 0.03 -3.31 -7.97
CA LEU A 24 0.54 -1.96 -7.67
C LEU A 24 0.23 -1.55 -6.22
N ALA A 25 -0.96 -1.86 -5.72
CA ALA A 25 -1.33 -1.60 -4.32
C ALA A 25 -0.43 -2.37 -3.36
N LEU A 26 -0.15 -3.64 -3.68
CA LEU A 26 0.68 -4.51 -2.85
C LEU A 26 2.15 -4.06 -2.86
N VAL A 27 2.70 -3.68 -4.01
CA VAL A 27 4.06 -3.13 -4.12
C VAL A 27 4.20 -1.84 -3.31
N ALA A 28 3.24 -0.92 -3.43
CA ALA A 28 3.26 0.32 -2.65
C ALA A 28 3.16 0.04 -1.14
N ALA A 29 2.33 -0.92 -0.73
CA ALA A 29 2.21 -1.30 0.66
C ALA A 29 3.49 -1.96 1.21
N VAL A 30 4.17 -2.79 0.41
CA VAL A 30 5.48 -3.38 0.78
C VAL A 30 6.53 -2.29 0.97
N LEU A 31 6.55 -1.27 0.10
CA LEU A 31 7.42 -0.11 0.27
C LEU A 31 7.13 0.66 1.57
N CYS A 32 5.87 0.85 1.95
CA CYS A 32 5.52 1.41 3.26
C CYS A 32 6.00 0.54 4.42
N GLY A 33 5.85 -0.78 4.33
CA GLY A 33 6.36 -1.72 5.33
C GLY A 33 7.89 -1.65 5.47
N ALA A 34 8.62 -1.53 4.37
CA ALA A 34 10.06 -1.35 4.38
C ALA A 34 10.47 -0.02 5.04
N MET A 35 9.73 1.06 4.78
CA MET A 35 9.92 2.35 5.43
C MET A 35 9.76 2.27 6.95
N LEU A 36 8.74 1.54 7.44
CA LEU A 36 8.54 1.30 8.87
C LEU A 36 9.77 0.65 9.51
N LEU A 37 10.30 -0.42 8.89
CA LEU A 37 11.47 -1.13 9.39
C LEU A 37 12.72 -0.25 9.38
N LEU A 38 12.91 0.56 8.34
CA LEU A 38 14.00 1.53 8.26
C LEU A 38 13.90 2.57 9.38
N CYS A 39 12.73 3.15 9.60
CA CYS A 39 12.51 4.11 10.69
C CYS A 39 12.82 3.49 12.07
N PHE A 40 12.40 2.25 12.32
CA PHE A 40 12.78 1.51 13.53
C PHE A 40 14.29 1.32 13.64
N GLY A 41 14.96 0.90 12.58
CA GLY A 41 16.42 0.74 12.58
C GLY A 41 17.16 2.06 12.85
N ILE A 42 16.69 3.16 12.27
CA ILE A 42 17.27 4.49 12.44
C ILE A 42 17.06 5.01 13.88
N ALA A 43 15.88 4.82 14.46
CA ALA A 43 15.58 5.20 15.84
C ALA A 43 16.39 4.41 16.87
N VAL A 44 16.78 3.17 16.57
CA VAL A 44 17.66 2.36 17.44
C VAL A 44 19.12 2.84 17.41
N VAL A 45 19.51 3.58 16.36
CA VAL A 45 20.89 4.07 16.16
C VAL A 45 20.96 5.60 16.37
N ASP A 46 19.96 6.18 17.06
CA ASP A 46 19.88 7.61 17.43
C ASP A 46 20.10 8.59 16.25
N LEU A 47 19.62 8.23 15.05
CA LEU A 47 19.68 9.04 13.83
C LEU A 47 18.37 9.81 13.61
N ASP A 48 17.86 10.48 14.64
CA ASP A 48 16.52 11.08 14.66
C ASP A 48 16.28 12.09 13.54
N GLY A 49 17.31 12.86 13.16
CA GLY A 49 17.23 13.81 12.05
C GLY A 49 16.91 13.14 10.70
N LEU A 50 17.34 11.90 10.50
CA LEU A 50 17.05 11.13 9.28
C LEU A 50 15.60 10.60 9.28
N VAL A 51 15.05 10.24 10.45
CA VAL A 51 13.64 9.86 10.61
C VAL A 51 12.72 11.02 10.21
N VAL A 52 13.03 12.23 10.67
CA VAL A 52 12.26 13.44 10.34
C VAL A 52 12.24 13.70 8.84
N TRP A 53 13.36 13.48 8.15
CA TRP A 53 13.44 13.60 6.70
C TRP A 53 12.69 12.50 5.94
N LEU A 54 12.58 11.30 6.51
CA LEU A 54 11.92 10.15 5.87
C LEU A 54 10.39 10.19 6.01
N LEU A 55 9.86 10.83 7.05
CA LEU A 55 8.41 10.93 7.35
C LEU A 55 7.57 11.45 6.16
N PRO A 56 7.94 12.55 5.46
CA PRO A 56 7.19 13.03 4.30
C PRO A 56 7.16 12.02 3.14
N LEU A 57 8.29 11.37 2.85
CA LEU A 57 8.39 10.34 1.81
C LEU A 57 7.50 9.14 2.15
N TRP A 58 7.49 8.73 3.42
CA TRP A 58 6.62 7.66 3.90
C TRP A 58 5.14 8.00 3.76
N GLY A 59 4.74 9.24 4.07
CA GLY A 59 3.39 9.74 3.83
C GLY A 59 2.97 9.64 2.36
N ILE A 60 3.84 10.01 1.43
CA ILE A 60 3.58 9.92 -0.02
C ILE A 60 3.32 8.47 -0.43
N PHE A 61 4.18 7.52 -0.04
CA PHE A 61 3.98 6.10 -0.36
C PHE A 61 2.68 5.54 0.23
N THR A 62 2.31 6.00 1.43
CA THR A 62 1.08 5.58 2.10
C THR A 62 -0.16 6.03 1.31
N LEU A 63 -0.17 7.28 0.87
CA LEU A 63 -1.26 7.82 0.03
C LEU A 63 -1.32 7.14 -1.34
N LEU A 64 -0.16 6.86 -1.95
CA LEU A 64 -0.06 6.17 -3.23
C LEU A 64 -0.60 4.73 -3.14
N GLY A 65 -0.23 4.01 -2.08
CA GLY A 65 -0.74 2.66 -1.81
C GLY A 65 -2.24 2.65 -1.55
N LEU A 66 -2.75 3.63 -0.80
CA LEU A 66 -4.19 3.79 -0.57
C LEU A 66 -4.94 4.04 -1.89
N TRP A 67 -4.41 4.92 -2.75
CA TRP A 67 -5.00 5.19 -4.06
C TRP A 67 -5.08 3.92 -4.92
N PHE A 68 -4.01 3.13 -4.97
CA PHE A 68 -4.00 1.87 -5.72
C PHE A 68 -4.93 0.81 -5.11
N ALA A 69 -5.04 0.73 -3.78
CA ALA A 69 -5.97 -0.16 -3.11
C ALA A 69 -7.43 0.19 -3.46
N ILE A 70 -7.79 1.48 -3.44
CA ILE A 70 -9.12 1.97 -3.84
C ILE A 70 -9.38 1.66 -5.32
N ALA A 71 -8.40 1.90 -6.20
CA ALA A 71 -8.51 1.59 -7.62
C ALA A 71 -8.68 0.08 -7.89
N ALA A 72 -7.99 -0.77 -7.12
CA ALA A 72 -8.12 -2.22 -7.18
C ALA A 72 -9.52 -2.69 -6.73
N LEU A 73 -10.04 -2.12 -5.64
CA LEU A 73 -11.42 -2.36 -5.17
C LEU A 73 -12.47 -1.95 -6.22
N ALA A 74 -12.29 -0.80 -6.87
CA ALA A 74 -13.21 -0.30 -7.91
C ALA A 74 -13.29 -1.21 -9.14
N LYS A 75 -12.20 -1.93 -9.49
CA LYS A 75 -12.17 -2.85 -10.64
C LYS A 75 -12.85 -4.21 -10.35
N ARG A 76 -13.28 -4.48 -9.11
CA ARG A 76 -14.10 -5.63 -8.68
C ARG A 76 -13.62 -7.02 -9.17
N GLY A 77 -12.31 -7.25 -9.20
CA GLY A 77 -11.74 -8.58 -9.44
C GLY A 77 -11.36 -9.24 -8.11
N THR A 78 -11.68 -10.52 -7.90
CA THR A 78 -11.34 -11.24 -6.64
C THR A 78 -9.85 -11.13 -6.27
N ALA A 79 -8.96 -11.22 -7.27
CA ALA A 79 -7.52 -11.00 -7.10
C ALA A 79 -7.17 -9.56 -6.69
N ASN A 80 -7.82 -8.57 -7.30
CA ASN A 80 -7.62 -7.16 -6.93
C ASN A 80 -8.13 -6.86 -5.52
N ILE A 81 -9.26 -7.44 -5.11
CA ILE A 81 -9.85 -7.24 -3.78
C ILE A 81 -8.96 -7.87 -2.71
N THR A 82 -8.49 -9.10 -2.92
CA THR A 82 -7.60 -9.78 -1.97
C THR A 82 -6.28 -9.02 -1.81
N MET A 83 -5.66 -8.60 -2.91
CA MET A 83 -4.43 -7.80 -2.84
C MET A 83 -4.65 -6.42 -2.22
N ALA A 84 -5.79 -5.77 -2.49
CA ALA A 84 -6.15 -4.51 -1.86
C ALA A 84 -6.39 -4.66 -0.35
N ALA A 85 -6.98 -5.77 0.09
CA ALA A 85 -7.19 -6.05 1.51
C ALA A 85 -5.85 -6.28 2.24
N ILE A 86 -4.93 -7.04 1.63
CA ILE A 86 -3.57 -7.24 2.16
C ILE A 86 -2.83 -5.91 2.21
N ALA A 87 -2.85 -5.15 1.12
CA ALA A 87 -2.23 -3.82 1.05
C ALA A 87 -2.81 -2.88 2.11
N GLY A 88 -4.13 -2.85 2.28
CA GLY A 88 -4.81 -2.06 3.31
C GLY A 88 -4.37 -2.43 4.72
N GLY A 89 -4.33 -3.72 5.05
CA GLY A 89 -3.84 -4.19 6.35
C GLY A 89 -2.39 -3.78 6.60
N LEU A 90 -1.54 -3.94 5.59
CA LEU A 90 -0.12 -3.57 5.68
C LEU A 90 0.05 -2.04 5.84
N LEU A 91 -0.72 -1.22 5.12
CA LEU A 91 -0.70 0.24 5.25
C LEU A 91 -1.17 0.73 6.63
N VAL A 92 -2.12 0.03 7.26
CA VAL A 92 -2.56 0.35 8.63
C VAL A 92 -1.44 0.10 9.63
N ILE A 93 -0.75 -1.04 9.52
CA ILE A 93 0.36 -1.40 10.41
C ILE A 93 1.57 -0.49 10.18
N SER A 94 1.87 -0.21 8.91
CA SER A 94 2.98 0.68 8.48
C SER A 94 2.56 2.14 8.36
N ASN A 95 1.58 2.57 9.16
CA ASN A 95 1.19 3.96 9.21
C ASN A 95 2.28 4.75 9.98
N PRO A 96 2.80 5.86 9.42
CA PRO A 96 3.79 6.71 10.10
C PRO A 96 3.34 7.17 11.48
N VAL A 97 2.04 7.38 11.69
CA VAL A 97 1.47 7.75 13.00
C VAL A 97 1.67 6.65 14.04
N VAL A 98 1.53 5.38 13.65
CA VAL A 98 1.73 4.24 14.57
C VAL A 98 3.17 4.21 15.08
N PHE A 99 4.13 4.44 14.18
CA PHE A 99 5.54 4.54 14.55
C PHE A 99 5.81 5.72 15.48
N LEU A 100 5.24 6.90 15.22
CA LEU A 100 5.39 8.06 16.11
C LEU A 100 4.84 7.77 17.50
N ILE A 101 3.65 7.17 17.62
CA ILE A 101 3.06 6.79 18.91
C ILE A 101 3.97 5.82 19.67
N ILE A 102 4.49 4.79 18.99
CA ILE A 102 5.41 3.82 19.61
C ILE A 102 6.72 4.49 20.01
N GLY A 103 7.31 5.31 19.15
CA GLY A 103 8.56 6.02 19.42
C GLY A 103 8.45 6.96 20.62
N PHE A 104 7.37 7.73 20.72
CA PHE A 104 7.09 8.57 21.90
C PHE A 104 6.84 7.74 23.15
N ALA A 105 6.05 6.65 23.07
CA ALA A 105 5.73 5.81 24.22
C ALA A 105 6.97 5.07 24.78
N LEU A 106 7.91 4.72 23.91
CA LEU A 106 9.17 4.06 24.28
C LEU A 106 10.30 5.06 24.63
N GLY A 107 10.08 6.37 24.47
CA GLY A 107 11.10 7.40 24.69
C GLY A 107 12.24 7.41 23.66
N LEU A 108 12.02 6.77 22.50
CA LEU A 108 12.96 6.70 21.37
C LEU A 108 12.94 7.96 20.51
N LEU A 109 11.93 8.82 20.66
CA LEU A 109 11.82 10.11 20.00
C LEU A 109 11.58 11.16 21.09
N GLN A 110 12.48 12.16 21.19
CA GLN A 110 12.47 13.20 22.22
C GLN A 110 12.15 14.58 21.63
#